data_AF-D7VP51-F1
#
_entry.id   AF-D7VP51-F1
#
_cell.length_a   1.000
_cell.length_b   1.000
_cell.length_c   1.000
_cell.angle_alpha   90.00
_cell.angle_beta   90.00
_cell.angle_gamma   90.00
#
_symmetry.space_group_name_H-M   'P 1'
#
loop_
_entity.id
_entity.type
_entity.pdbx_description
1 polymer ?
#
loop_
_entity_poly.entity_id
_entity_poly.type
_entity_poly.pdbx_seq_one_letter_code
_entity_poly.pdbx_strand_id
1 'polypeptide(L)' 'MENTAAQRQPKKTDNNANRTEYYVTLTVAIVIGLAGVFVRFIQDSFLFSAIANILLIIASVIAFKTVFSILGFGSKK' A
#
# COMPACT_ATOMS: atom_id res chain seq x y z
N MET A 1 14.44 28.99 39.55
CA MET A 1 13.99 29.35 38.19
C MET A 1 12.95 28.33 37.80
N GLU A 2 11.69 28.75 37.77
CA GLU A 2 10.56 27.89 37.38
C GLU A 2 10.77 27.45 35.93
N ASN A 3 10.73 26.15 35.68
CA ASN A 3 10.88 25.59 34.34
C ASN A 3 9.56 25.82 33.58
N THR A 4 9.37 27.04 33.07
CA THR A 4 8.24 27.42 32.23
C THR A 4 8.44 26.89 30.81
N ALA A 5 8.72 25.60 30.65
CA ALA A 5 8.64 24.95 29.35
C ALA A 5 7.16 24.95 28.94
N ALA A 6 6.77 25.91 28.09
CA ALA A 6 5.45 25.98 27.51
C ALA A 6 5.07 24.60 26.94
N GLN A 7 4.03 23.99 27.50
CA GLN A 7 3.48 22.72 27.04
C GLN A 7 3.03 22.91 25.59
N ARG A 8 3.73 22.25 24.64
CA ARG A 8 3.39 22.31 23.22
C ARG A 8 2.02 21.66 23.05
N GLN A 9 1.05 22.39 22.52
CA GLN A 9 -0.27 21.82 22.23
C GLN A 9 -0.09 20.58 21.33
N PRO A 10 -0.81 19.47 21.61
CA PRO A 10 -0.68 18.26 20.81
C PRO A 10 -1.04 18.58 19.37
N LYS A 11 -0.04 18.51 18.48
CA LYS A 11 -0.25 18.69 17.04
C LYS A 11 -1.22 17.60 16.59
N LYS A 12 -2.42 18.00 16.17
CA LYS A 12 -3.38 17.08 15.55
C LYS A 12 -2.76 16.59 14.25
N THR A 13 -2.09 15.44 14.32
CA THR A 13 -1.49 14.78 13.17
C THR A 13 -2.63 14.17 12.35
N ASP A 14 -2.60 14.41 11.03
CA ASP A 14 -3.47 13.67 10.12
C ASP A 14 -2.96 12.22 10.08
N ASN A 15 -3.68 11.35 10.78
CA ASN A 15 -3.35 9.94 10.89
C ASN A 15 -3.90 9.13 9.70
N ASN A 16 -4.26 9.77 8.58
CA ASN A 16 -4.72 9.06 7.38
C ASN A 16 -3.71 7.97 6.99
N ALA A 17 -2.42 8.28 6.90
CA ALA A 17 -1.39 7.30 6.55
C ALA A 17 -1.30 6.11 7.52
N ASN A 18 -1.72 6.26 8.77
CA ASN A 18 -1.66 5.24 9.81
C ASN A 18 -2.97 4.44 9.98
N ARG A 19 -3.87 4.47 8.99
CA ARG A 19 -5.12 3.70 9.04
C ARG A 19 -4.88 2.23 8.74
N THR A 20 -5.40 1.34 9.61
CA THR A 20 -5.25 -0.12 9.51
C THR A 20 -5.66 -0.69 8.15
N GLU A 21 -6.72 -0.14 7.56
CA GLU A 21 -7.21 -0.55 6.23
C GLU A 21 -6.15 -0.46 5.13
N TYR A 22 -5.26 0.54 5.19
CA TYR A 22 -4.20 0.68 4.21
C TYR A 22 -3.13 -0.39 4.35
N TYR A 23 -2.74 -0.74 5.59
CA TYR A 23 -1.79 -1.82 5.83
C TYR A 23 -2.35 -3.15 5.33
N VAL A 24 -3.59 -3.48 5.69
CA VAL A 24 -4.24 -4.74 5.26
C VAL A 24 -4.34 -4.80 3.74
N THR A 25 -4.78 -3.73 3.08
CA THR A 25 -4.90 -3.68 1.63
C THR A 25 -3.54 -3.83 0.94
N LEU A 26 -2.51 -3.17 1.46
CA LEU A 26 -1.15 -3.24 0.90
C LEU A 26 -0.55 -4.64 1.11
N THR A 27 -0.78 -5.27 2.27
CA THR A 27 -0.37 -6.66 2.52
C THR A 27 -1.01 -7.62 1.52
N VAL A 28 -2.32 -7.48 1.26
CA VAL A 28 -3.01 -8.30 0.25
C VAL A 28 -2.41 -8.08 -1.15
N ALA A 29 -2.15 -6.83 -1.53
CA ALA A 29 -1.52 -6.52 -2.82
C ALA A 29 -0.12 -7.15 -2.94
N ILE A 30 0.70 -7.09 -1.88
CA ILE A 30 2.02 -7.72 -1.84
C ILE A 30 1.91 -9.24 -2.01
N VAL A 31 0.99 -9.90 -1.29
CA VAL A 31 0.80 -11.36 -1.40
C VAL A 31 0.42 -11.77 -2.82
N ILE A 32 -0.49 -11.03 -3.47
CA ILE A 32 -0.88 -11.25 -4.87
C ILE A 32 0.32 -11.06 -5.81
N GLY A 33 1.11 -10.00 -5.60
CA GLY A 33 2.31 -9.73 -6.38
C GLY A 33 3.35 -10.84 -6.25
N LEU A 34 3.62 -11.29 -5.02
CA LEU A 34 4.52 -12.42 -4.75
C LEU A 34 4.02 -13.70 -5.41
N ALA A 35 2.71 -14.00 -5.34
CA ALA A 35 2.14 -15.14 -6.04
C ALA A 35 2.41 -15.06 -7.55
N GLY A 36 2.23 -13.89 -8.18
CA GLY A 36 2.59 -13.68 -9.59
C GLY A 36 4.07 -13.92 -9.88
N VAL A 37 4.96 -13.46 -9.00
CA VAL A 37 6.41 -13.72 -9.11
C VAL A 37 6.70 -15.23 -9.05
N PHE A 38 6.13 -15.96 -8.10
CA PHE A 38 6.34 -17.41 -7.98
C PHE A 38 5.77 -18.20 -9.16
N VAL A 39 4.60 -17.81 -9.67
CA VAL A 39 4.00 -18.43 -10.87
C VAL A 39 4.95 -18.39 -12.06
N ARG A 40 5.79 -17.34 -12.17
CA ARG A 40 6.78 -17.20 -13.24
C ARG A 40 7.86 -18.28 -13.25
N PHE A 41 8.03 -19.00 -12.13
CA PHE A 41 9.03 -20.05 -11.97
C PHE A 41 8.44 -21.46 -11.94
N ILE A 42 7.13 -21.64 -12.09
CA ILE A 42 6.49 -22.97 -12.09
C ILE A 42 6.87 -23.74 -13.37
N GLN A 43 6.68 -23.09 -14.53
CA GLN A 43 6.95 -23.69 -15.83
C GLN A 43 7.10 -22.59 -16.88
N ASP A 44 8.01 -22.80 -17.84
CA ASP A 44 8.17 -21.92 -18.99
C ASP A 44 7.06 -22.19 -20.03
N SER A 45 5.94 -21.47 -19.89
CA SER A 45 4.83 -21.50 -20.84
C SER A 45 4.18 -20.13 -20.96
N PHE A 46 3.58 -19.88 -22.13
CA PHE A 46 2.83 -18.65 -22.38
C PHE A 46 1.71 -18.44 -21.35
N LEU A 47 1.00 -19.51 -20.98
CA LEU A 47 -0.11 -19.44 -20.03
C LEU A 47 0.37 -19.00 -18.64
N PHE A 48 1.43 -19.61 -18.10
CA PHE A 48 1.98 -19.23 -16.79
C PHE A 48 2.56 -17.81 -16.82
N SER A 49 3.22 -17.44 -17.92
CA SER A 49 3.70 -16.06 -18.13
C SER A 49 2.56 -15.05 -18.14
N ALA A 50 1.45 -15.36 -18.81
CA ALA A 50 0.26 -14.50 -18.85
C ALA A 50 -0.36 -14.34 -17.45
N ILE A 51 -0.53 -15.44 -16.70
CA ILE A 51 -1.07 -15.42 -15.34
C ILE A 51 -0.16 -14.59 -14.41
N ALA A 52 1.16 -14.80 -14.46
CA ALA A 52 2.12 -14.04 -13.68
C ALA A 52 2.02 -12.54 -13.96
N ASN A 53 1.95 -12.15 -15.23
CA ASN A 53 1.82 -10.74 -15.63
C ASN A 53 0.48 -10.14 -15.17
N ILE A 54 -0.64 -10.86 -15.29
CA ILE A 54 -1.95 -10.39 -14.83
C ILE A 54 -1.93 -10.16 -13.31
N LEU A 55 -1.39 -11.10 -12.54
CA LEU A 55 -1.27 -10.96 -11.09
C LEU A 55 -0.42 -9.75 -10.70
N LEU A 56 0.70 -9.53 -11.39
CA LEU A 56 1.54 -8.33 -11.17
C LEU A 56 0.81 -7.04 -11.52
N ILE A 57 0.05 -6.99 -12.62
CA ILE A 57 -0.74 -5.81 -12.99
C ILE A 57 -1.80 -5.52 -11.91
N ILE A 58 -2.55 -6.54 -11.48
CA ILE A 58 -3.59 -6.40 -10.46
C ILE A 58 -2.99 -5.91 -9.14
N ALA A 59 -1.91 -6.55 -8.67
CA ALA A 59 -1.20 -6.15 -7.46
C ALA A 59 -0.71 -4.69 -7.54
N SER A 60 -0.13 -4.30 -8.67
CA SER A 60 0.38 -2.94 -8.89
C SER A 60 -0.74 -1.90 -8.85
N VAL A 61 -1.86 -2.17 -9.54
CA VAL A 61 -3.03 -1.27 -9.55
C VAL A 61 -3.59 -1.06 -8.14
N ILE A 62 -3.72 -2.14 -7.35
CA ILE A 62 -4.20 -2.06 -5.97
C ILE A 62 -3.21 -1.25 -5.12
N ALA A 63 -1.91 -1.57 -5.18
CA ALA A 63 -0.88 -0.89 -4.42
C ALA A 63 -0.84 0.62 -4.73
N PHE A 64 -0.86 1.01 -6.01
CA PHE A 64 -0.88 2.42 -6.40
C PHE A 64 -2.16 3.13 -5.96
N LYS A 65 -3.33 2.51 -6.09
CA LYS A 65 -4.58 3.08 -5.54
C LYS A 65 -4.47 3.35 -4.04
N THR A 66 -3.99 2.37 -3.27
CA THR A 66 -3.82 2.51 -1.82
C THR A 66 -2.83 3.62 -1.47
N VAL A 67 -1.69 3.70 -2.16
CA VAL A 67 -0.70 4.76 -1.96
C VAL A 67 -1.27 6.13 -2.30
N PHE A 68 -2.02 6.26 -3.39
CA PHE A 68 -2.68 7.52 -3.74
C PHE A 68 -3.71 7.94 -2.70
N SER A 69 -4.47 7.00 -2.12
CA SER A 69 -5.38 7.29 -1.00
C SER A 69 -4.63 7.70 0.28
N ILE A 70 -3.49 7.08 0.59
CA ILE A 70 -2.61 7.49 1.71
C ILE A 70 -2.14 8.93 1.53
N LEU A 71 -1.71 9.28 0.32
CA LEU A 71 -1.23 10.62 -0.04
C LEU A 71 -2.35 11.66 -0.17
N GLY A 72 -3.62 11.24 -0.08
CA GLY A 72 -4.78 12.12 -0.21
C GLY A 72 -5.12 12.53 -1.65
N PHE A 73 -4.55 11.87 -2.66
CA PHE A 73 -4.95 12.09 -4.05
C PHE A 73 -6.40 11.63 -4.25
N GLY A 74 -7.23 12.52 -4.80
CA GLY A 74 -8.66 12.28 -5.03
C GLY A 74 -9.58 12.63 -3.85
N SER A 75 -9.02 12.99 -2.68
CA SER A 75 -9.81 13.59 -1.60
C SER A 75 -10.07 15.07 -1.94
N LYS A 76 -11.06 15.34 -2.80
CA LYS A 76 -11.69 16.66 -2.79
C LYS A 76 -12.38 16.80 -1.43
N LYS A 77 -11.78 17.57 -0.53
CA LYS A 77 -12.54 18.20 0.54
C LYS A 77 -13.50 19.21 -0.07
#